data_AF-A0A0B1SGZ3-F1
#
_entry.id   AF-A0A0B1SGZ3-F1
#
_cell.length_a   1.000
_cell.length_b   1.000
_cell.length_c   1.000
_cell.angle_alpha   90.00
_cell.angle_beta   90.00
_cell.angle_gamma   90.00
#
_symmetry.space_group_name_H-M   'P 1'
#
loop_
_entity.id
_entity.type
_entity.pdbx_description
1 polymer ?
#
loop_
_entity_poly.entity_id
_entity_poly.type
_entity_poly.pdbx_seq_one_letter_code
_entity_poly.pdbx_strand_id
1 'polypeptide(L)'
;MFTSHTLQSISEDVFDTGTSSDETAVKPAKVRTEKPDDMNYGVCKGRKISRILGLNTKGSELRVLVVYSDSKKVHKKDAELIPSRILRHYAPQMIIDYYESLITNGNAQ
;
A
#
# COMPACT_ATOMS: atom_id res chain seq x y z
N MET A 1 26.62 29.15 19.89
CA MET A 1 25.45 28.70 19.11
C MET A 1 25.78 27.36 18.47
N PHE A 2 24.79 26.49 18.41
CA PHE A 2 24.78 25.12 17.87
C PHE A 2 25.21 23.98 18.81
N THR A 3 24.36 22.97 18.76
CA THR A 3 23.94 22.02 19.78
C THR A 3 24.48 20.63 19.52
N SER A 4 24.54 19.86 20.60
CA SER A 4 24.91 18.46 20.78
C SER A 4 24.64 17.50 19.61
N HIS A 5 25.68 16.76 19.22
CA HIS A 5 25.55 15.44 18.61
C HIS A 5 26.04 14.40 19.62
N THR A 6 25.11 13.64 20.20
CA THR A 6 25.43 12.44 20.97
C THR A 6 25.35 11.24 20.03
N LEU A 7 26.50 10.64 19.77
CA LEU A 7 26.66 9.29 19.24
C LEU A 7 26.73 8.28 20.40
N GLN A 8 26.48 7.01 20.07
CA GLN A 8 26.62 5.77 20.87
C GLN A 8 25.35 5.38 21.64
N SER A 9 24.80 4.17 21.54
CA SER A 9 25.40 2.86 21.29
C SER A 9 24.41 1.95 20.55
N ILE A 10 24.85 1.29 19.47
CA ILE A 10 24.17 0.13 18.89
C ILE A 10 24.87 -1.10 19.45
N SER A 11 24.23 -1.71 20.43
CA SER A 11 24.48 -3.04 20.97
C SER A 11 23.10 -3.45 21.52
N GLU A 12 22.42 -4.45 20.98
CA GLU A 12 22.80 -5.84 21.13
C GLU A 12 22.09 -6.74 20.09
N ASP A 13 22.78 -7.83 19.82
CA ASP A 13 22.44 -9.04 19.08
C ASP A 13 20.97 -9.48 19.24
N VAL A 14 20.19 -9.53 18.14
CA VAL A 14 18.84 -10.12 18.14
C VAL A 14 18.85 -11.38 17.27
N PHE A 15 19.55 -12.40 17.73
CA PHE A 15 19.27 -13.78 17.37
C PHE A 15 18.77 -14.51 18.62
N ASP A 16 17.47 -14.37 18.89
CA ASP A 16 16.81 -15.04 20.00
C ASP A 16 16.28 -16.41 19.56
N THR A 17 17.07 -17.44 19.86
CA THR A 17 16.69 -18.85 19.79
C THR A 17 16.01 -19.26 21.09
N GLY A 18 14.69 -19.48 21.07
CA GLY A 18 14.05 -20.32 22.08
C GLY A 18 12.74 -19.76 22.63
N THR A 19 11.66 -20.46 22.30
CA THR A 19 10.33 -20.43 22.93
C THR A 19 10.35 -20.19 24.45
N SER A 20 9.76 -19.09 24.90
CA SER A 20 9.07 -19.02 26.20
C SER A 20 7.88 -18.07 26.12
N SER A 21 6.70 -18.60 26.44
CA SER A 21 5.43 -17.90 26.52
C SER A 21 5.41 -17.00 27.76
N ASP A 22 5.15 -15.70 27.63
CA ASP A 22 4.06 -15.00 28.31
C ASP A 22 3.95 -13.53 27.86
N GLU A 23 2.75 -12.99 27.98
CA GLU A 23 2.16 -11.76 27.46
C GLU A 23 3.04 -10.49 27.58
N THR A 24 3.31 -9.79 26.49
CA THR A 24 2.40 -8.75 25.96
C THR A 24 2.73 -8.51 24.49
N ALA A 25 1.96 -9.13 23.60
CA ALA A 25 1.97 -8.76 22.20
C ALA A 25 1.49 -7.31 22.09
N VAL A 26 2.43 -6.36 21.98
CA VAL A 26 2.15 -5.00 21.53
C VAL A 26 1.60 -5.15 20.12
N LYS A 27 0.27 -5.27 20.03
CA LYS A 27 -0.44 -5.31 18.75
C LYS A 27 0.05 -4.08 17.98
N PRO A 28 0.60 -4.23 16.76
CA PRO A 28 1.01 -3.09 15.97
C PRO A 28 -0.18 -2.15 15.93
N ALA A 29 0.02 -0.91 16.39
CA ALA A 29 -1.03 0.09 16.46
C ALA A 29 -1.72 0.10 15.10
N LYS A 30 -2.98 -0.34 15.07
CA LYS A 30 -3.83 -0.26 13.89
C LYS A 30 -4.05 1.24 13.67
N VAL A 31 -3.12 1.89 12.98
CA VAL A 31 -3.33 3.21 12.40
C VAL A 31 -4.29 2.99 11.25
N ARG A 32 -5.55 2.72 11.59
CA ARG A 32 -6.67 2.74 10.68
C ARG A 32 -6.99 4.20 10.44
N THR A 33 -6.21 4.83 9.57
CA THR A 33 -6.67 6.02 8.85
C THR A 33 -7.68 5.57 7.79
N GLU A 34 -8.73 4.88 8.23
CA GLU A 34 -9.90 4.59 7.42
C GLU A 34 -10.73 5.88 7.44
N LYS A 35 -10.71 6.61 6.33
CA LYS A 35 -11.58 7.76 6.12
C LYS A 35 -12.99 7.18 5.86
N PRO A 36 -14.06 7.82 6.35
CA PRO A 36 -15.42 7.31 6.22
C PRO A 36 -15.83 7.03 4.75
N ASP A 37 -15.25 7.75 3.79
CA ASP A 37 -15.55 7.58 2.36
C ASP A 37 -14.81 6.42 1.69
N ASP A 38 -13.91 5.71 2.39
CA ASP A 38 -13.09 4.66 1.79
C ASP A 38 -13.88 3.40 1.44
N MET A 39 -15.02 3.18 2.06
CA MET A 39 -15.86 2.02 1.76
C MET A 39 -16.63 2.18 0.44
N ASN A 40 -16.57 3.37 -0.18
CA ASN A 40 -17.30 3.64 -1.42
C ASN A 40 -16.64 3.07 -2.67
N TYR A 41 -15.34 2.77 -2.62
CA TYR A 41 -14.59 2.26 -3.77
C TYR A 41 -15.03 0.86 -4.16
N GLY A 42 -15.01 0.57 -5.47
CA GLY A 42 -15.44 -0.71 -6.02
C GLY A 42 -14.69 -1.91 -5.43
N VAL A 43 -13.39 -1.76 -5.17
CA VAL A 43 -12.53 -2.78 -4.59
C VAL A 43 -12.95 -3.14 -3.15
N CYS A 44 -13.40 -2.16 -2.37
CA CYS A 44 -13.93 -2.37 -1.02
C CYS A 44 -15.28 -3.09 -1.04
N LYS A 45 -16.01 -3.01 -2.16
CA LYS A 45 -17.29 -3.70 -2.42
C LYS A 45 -17.11 -5.07 -3.08
N GLY A 46 -15.87 -5.57 -3.19
CA GLY A 46 -15.56 -6.88 -3.76
C GLY A 46 -15.43 -6.93 -5.28
N ARG A 47 -15.39 -5.79 -5.98
CA ARG A 47 -15.11 -5.78 -7.43
C ARG A 47 -13.65 -6.17 -7.69
N LYS A 48 -13.43 -7.10 -8.60
CA LYS A 48 -12.08 -7.58 -8.95
C LYS A 48 -11.39 -6.61 -9.90
N ILE A 49 -10.23 -6.10 -9.52
CA ILE A 49 -9.40 -5.26 -10.39
C ILE A 49 -8.83 -6.12 -11.52
N SER A 50 -9.00 -5.66 -12.76
CA SER A 50 -8.42 -6.28 -13.96
C SER A 50 -6.99 -5.79 -14.18
N ARG A 51 -6.75 -4.48 -14.15
CA ARG A 51 -5.43 -3.89 -14.33
C ARG A 51 -5.33 -2.47 -13.76
N ILE A 52 -4.10 -2.04 -13.49
CA ILE A 52 -3.76 -0.66 -13.14
C ILE A 52 -3.34 0.07 -14.44
N LEU A 53 -3.88 1.27 -14.66
CA LEU A 53 -3.58 2.09 -15.83
C LEU A 53 -2.50 3.14 -15.57
N GLY A 54 -2.39 3.62 -14.33
CA GLY A 54 -1.53 4.76 -14.05
C GLY A 54 -1.59 5.23 -12.61
N LEU A 55 -0.65 6.12 -12.30
CA LEU A 55 -0.58 6.86 -11.05
C LEU A 55 -1.02 8.31 -11.28
N ASN A 56 -1.68 8.86 -10.27
CA ASN A 56 -1.97 10.28 -10.18
C ASN A 56 -1.30 10.82 -8.90
N THR A 57 -0.26 11.63 -9.11
CA THR A 57 0.50 12.31 -8.05
C THR A 57 -0.03 13.70 -7.75
N LYS A 58 -1.09 14.15 -8.43
CA LYS A 58 -1.72 15.44 -8.16
C LYS A 58 -2.61 15.35 -6.93
N GLY A 59 -2.24 16.05 -5.87
CA GLY A 59 -3.01 16.15 -4.62
C GLY A 59 -2.18 15.79 -3.39
N SER A 60 -2.85 15.69 -2.24
CA SER A 60 -2.22 15.36 -0.96
C SER A 60 -1.94 13.87 -0.75
N GLU A 61 -2.43 13.01 -1.66
CA GLU A 61 -2.32 11.56 -1.54
C GLU A 61 -2.16 10.93 -2.93
N LEU A 62 -1.24 9.95 -3.03
CA LEU A 62 -1.03 9.17 -4.25
C LEU A 62 -2.27 8.34 -4.58
N ARG A 63 -2.84 8.56 -5.76
CA ARG A 63 -3.97 7.78 -6.28
C ARG A 63 -3.57 6.94 -7.47
N VAL A 64 -4.29 5.86 -7.68
CA VAL A 64 -4.02 4.85 -8.70
C VAL A 64 -5.29 4.66 -9.53
N LEU A 65 -5.17 4.75 -10.85
CA LEU A 65 -6.28 4.54 -11.76
C LEU A 65 -6.39 3.04 -12.06
N VAL A 66 -7.49 2.42 -11.66
CA VAL A 66 -7.73 0.98 -11.84
C VAL A 66 -8.91 0.72 -12.76
N VAL A 67 -8.91 -0.41 -13.45
CA VAL A 67 -10.06 -0.91 -14.24
C VAL A 67 -10.54 -2.21 -13.62
N TYR A 68 -11.86 -2.36 -13.44
CA TYR A 68 -12.46 -3.58 -12.91
C TYR A 68 -12.72 -4.64 -13.98
N SER A 69 -12.82 -5.90 -13.56
CA SER A 69 -12.98 -7.08 -14.43
C SER A 69 -14.43 -7.38 -14.80
N ASP A 70 -15.36 -6.50 -14.46
CA ASP A 70 -16.79 -6.78 -14.51
C ASP A 70 -17.23 -7.25 -15.89
N SER A 71 -17.77 -8.46 -15.89
CA SER A 71 -18.18 -9.21 -17.07
C SER A 71 -19.31 -8.49 -17.80
N LYS A 72 -18.98 -7.72 -18.84
CA LYS A 72 -19.50 -7.92 -20.22
C LYS A 72 -19.16 -6.83 -21.23
N LYS A 73 -18.76 -5.62 -20.85
CA LYS A 73 -18.27 -4.61 -21.81
C LYS A 73 -17.36 -3.64 -21.08
N VAL A 74 -16.07 -3.60 -21.46
CA VAL A 74 -15.14 -2.56 -20.99
C VAL A 74 -15.68 -1.23 -21.48
N HIS A 75 -16.34 -0.48 -20.61
CA HIS A 75 -16.73 0.89 -20.89
C HIS A 75 -15.80 1.81 -20.11
N LYS A 76 -15.58 3.05 -20.59
CA LYS A 76 -14.83 4.09 -19.86
C LYS A 76 -15.34 4.32 -18.42
N LYS A 77 -16.53 3.81 -18.10
CA LYS A 77 -17.17 3.84 -16.77
C LYS A 77 -16.63 2.81 -15.77
N ASP A 78 -15.76 1.90 -16.21
CA ASP A 78 -15.19 0.86 -15.33
C ASP A 78 -13.83 1.23 -14.73
N ALA A 79 -13.38 2.47 -14.97
CA ALA A 79 -12.16 3.00 -14.40
C ALA A 79 -12.43 3.86 -13.15
N GLU A 80 -11.67 3.63 -12.09
CA GLU A 80 -11.82 4.34 -10.82
C GLU A 80 -10.47 4.80 -10.29
N LEU A 81 -10.41 6.02 -9.75
CA LEU A 81 -9.20 6.59 -9.16
C LEU A 81 -9.20 6.37 -7.64
N ILE A 82 -8.34 5.47 -7.18
CA ILE A 82 -8.35 4.95 -5.80
C ILE A 82 -7.08 5.36 -5.06
N PRO A 83 -7.16 5.83 -3.80
CA PRO A 83 -5.99 6.02 -2.95
C PRO A 83 -5.13 4.76 -2.84
N SER A 84 -3.80 4.93 -2.99
CA SER A 84 -2.85 3.81 -2.93
C SER A 84 -2.95 3.01 -1.61
N ARG A 85 -3.28 3.66 -0.49
CA ARG A 85 -3.45 3.00 0.82
C ARG A 85 -4.57 1.97 0.84
N ILE A 86 -5.62 2.18 0.05
CA ILE A 86 -6.74 1.24 -0.06
C ILE A 86 -6.28 0.02 -0.86
N LEU A 87 -5.59 0.23 -1.98
CA LEU A 87 -5.07 -0.88 -2.79
C LEU A 87 -4.05 -1.73 -2.04
N ARG A 88 -3.21 -1.14 -1.18
CA ARG A 88 -2.32 -1.91 -0.29
C ARG A 88 -3.05 -2.87 0.64
N HIS A 89 -4.31 -2.60 0.97
CA HIS A 89 -5.13 -3.47 1.80
C HIS A 89 -5.87 -4.53 0.99
N TYR A 90 -6.54 -4.12 -0.10
CA TYR A 90 -7.46 -5.00 -0.83
C TYR A 90 -6.83 -5.72 -2.03
N ALA A 91 -5.76 -5.18 -2.61
CA ALA A 91 -5.08 -5.76 -3.78
C ALA A 91 -3.54 -5.56 -3.68
N PRO A 92 -2.89 -6.04 -2.59
CA PRO A 92 -1.48 -5.76 -2.32
C PRO A 92 -0.55 -6.27 -3.42
N GLN A 93 -0.78 -7.48 -3.94
CA GLN A 93 0.07 -8.05 -5.01
C GLN A 93 -0.01 -7.22 -6.29
N MET A 94 -1.23 -6.85 -6.71
CA MET A 94 -1.43 -6.02 -7.91
C MET A 94 -0.69 -4.68 -7.86
N ILE A 95 -0.64 -4.04 -6.69
CA ILE A 95 0.05 -2.76 -6.56
C ILE A 95 1.58 -2.92 -6.48
N ILE A 96 2.06 -4.02 -5.88
CA ILE A 96 3.49 -4.38 -5.88
C ILE A 96 3.95 -4.67 -7.31
N ASP A 97 3.28 -5.59 -8.00
CA ASP A 97 3.60 -5.97 -9.40
C ASP A 97 3.65 -4.74 -10.31
N TYR A 98 2.70 -3.81 -10.13
CA TYR A 98 2.67 -2.57 -10.89
C TYR A 98 3.88 -1.69 -10.59
N TYR A 99 4.26 -1.49 -9.32
CA TYR A 99 5.47 -0.72 -9.00
C TYR A 99 6.76 -1.39 -9.49
N GLU A 100 6.85 -2.72 -9.38
CA GLU A 100 7.97 -3.49 -9.94
C GLU A 100 8.07 -3.30 -11.46
N SER A 101 6.92 -3.27 -12.16
CA SER A 101 6.88 -3.01 -13.59
C SER A 101 7.39 -1.61 -13.95
N LEU A 102 7.20 -0.61 -13.09
CA LEU A 102 7.72 0.74 -13.33
C LEU A 102 9.24 0.81 -13.16
N ILE A 103 9.80 0.04 -12.22
CA ILE A 103 11.24 -0.01 -11.97
C ILE A 103 11.95 -0.77 -13.10
N THR A 104 11.43 -1.96 -13.43
CA THR A 104 12.01 -2.82 -14.46
C THR A 104 11.91 -2.21 -15.86
N ASN A 105 10.80 -1.57 -16.21
CA ASN A 105 10.67 -0.85 -17.49
C ASN A 105 11.38 0.50 -17.48
N GLY A 106 11.59 1.12 -16.31
CA GLY A 106 12.34 2.37 -16.17
C GLY A 106 13.86 2.18 -16.36
N ASN A 107 14.38 0.99 -16.05
CA ASN A 107 15.80 0.65 -16.19
C ASN A 107 16.19 0.12 -17.58
N ALA A 108 15.26 0.11 -18.54
CA ALA A 108 15.50 -0.33 -19.92
C ALA A 108 15.92 0.82 -20.86
N GLN A 109 16.56 1.87 -20.33
CA GLN A 109 17.17 2.95 -21.11
C GLN A 109 18.68 2.79 -21.23
#